data_AF-A0A661KRX4-F1
#
_entry.id   AF-A0A661KRX4-F1
#
_cell.length_a   1.000
_cell.length_b   1.000
_cell.length_c   1.000
_cell.angle_alpha   90.00
_cell.angle_beta   90.00
_cell.angle_gamma   90.00
#
_symmetry.space_group_name_H-M   'P 1'
#
loop_
_entity.id
_entity.type
_entity.pdbx_description
1 polymer ?
#
loop_
_entity_poly.entity_id
_entity_poly.type
_entity_poly.pdbx_seq_one_letter_code
_entity_poly.pdbx_strand_id
1 'polypeptide(L)'
;MYDGTNINISADNSKSSSDQLNYINATLNSNNININTKEDTNIKGANLNAEDTLAINTNNLNIASVQNTTKTKSNSKGSSVGFGADGLSSVGVNSSNSRSNSKEILLTTLIAKEVNINAEQETKLKGATVAAVDSDGKDNGNLNLKTDTLTVSSLNNTYNSNSKSLEVNLGGSVKDNNADNISLDYSNDKTNSKIKTLATLGSGNIQVSNAEKSDTKMLNRDIENSTVDIYNINSHKGLKGELDTRLVTSDGRKEIAKDAKEFGKNIQTVAQGLPEANNDNVVISSIGKGLD
;
A
#
# COMPACT_ATOMS: atom_id res chain seq x y z
N MET A 1 9.20 2.07 44.00
CA MET A 1 8.92 1.67 42.61
C MET A 1 9.98 0.65 42.23
N TYR A 2 9.62 -0.63 42.17
CA TYR A 2 10.53 -1.66 41.65
C TYR A 2 10.43 -1.63 40.13
N ASP A 3 11.53 -1.28 39.47
CA ASP A 3 11.65 -1.30 38.02
C ASP A 3 11.80 -2.77 37.61
N GLY A 4 10.69 -3.42 37.27
CA GLY A 4 10.70 -4.83 36.89
C GLY A 4 11.44 -5.01 35.57
N THR A 5 12.54 -5.78 35.59
CA THR A 5 13.28 -6.11 34.38
C THR A 5 12.53 -7.19 33.60
N ASN A 6 12.12 -6.89 32.37
CA ASN A 6 11.53 -7.86 31.46
C ASN A 6 12.56 -8.27 30.40
N ILE A 7 12.80 -9.57 30.22
CA ILE A 7 13.72 -10.14 29.24
C ILE A 7 12.92 -10.99 28.26
N ASN A 8 13.00 -10.71 26.95
CA ASN A 8 12.36 -11.51 25.91
C ASN A 8 13.43 -12.21 25.06
N ILE A 9 13.27 -13.50 24.81
CA ILE A 9 14.15 -14.31 23.97
C ILE A 9 13.30 -14.89 22.84
N SER A 10 13.65 -14.65 21.57
CA SER A 10 12.96 -15.22 20.41
C SER A 10 13.88 -16.00 19.48
N ALA A 11 13.30 -16.97 18.78
CA ALA A 11 13.91 -17.71 17.70
C ALA A 11 12.99 -17.62 16.48
N ASP A 12 13.49 -16.97 15.43
CA ASP A 12 12.72 -16.65 14.24
C ASP A 12 13.41 -17.21 13.00
N ASN A 13 12.65 -17.91 12.15
CA ASN A 13 13.10 -18.35 10.84
C ASN A 13 12.29 -17.66 9.77
N SER A 14 12.96 -16.91 8.90
CA SER A 14 12.33 -16.19 7.79
C SER A 14 13.01 -16.50 6.47
N LYS A 15 12.20 -16.63 5.43
CA LYS A 15 12.66 -16.75 4.04
C LYS A 15 11.99 -15.68 3.21
N SER A 16 12.79 -14.90 2.49
CA SER A 16 12.31 -13.91 1.54
C SER A 16 12.95 -14.14 0.17
N SER A 17 12.18 -13.89 -0.88
CA SER A 17 12.65 -13.89 -2.27
C SER A 17 12.10 -12.67 -2.98
N SER A 18 12.93 -12.03 -3.80
CA SER A 18 12.56 -10.88 -4.63
C SER A 18 13.06 -11.08 -6.05
N ASP A 19 12.15 -10.99 -7.02
CA ASP A 19 12.48 -10.94 -8.45
C ASP A 19 12.14 -9.53 -8.96
N GLN A 20 13.12 -8.86 -9.56
CA GLN A 20 12.96 -7.49 -10.03
C GLN A 20 13.49 -7.32 -11.45
N LEU A 21 12.77 -6.52 -12.24
CA LEU A 21 13.16 -6.08 -13.57
C LEU A 21 13.03 -4.56 -13.61
N ASN A 22 14.14 -3.90 -13.90
CA ASN A 22 14.22 -2.44 -13.96
C ASN A 22 14.63 -1.99 -15.37
N TYR A 23 13.92 -1.01 -15.88
CA TYR A 23 14.25 -0.26 -17.07
C TYR A 23 14.79 1.12 -16.68
N ILE A 24 15.61 1.66 -17.56
CA ILE A 24 16.04 3.05 -17.55
C ILE A 24 15.74 3.59 -18.94
N ASN A 25 15.07 4.74 -19.02
CA ASN A 25 14.80 5.35 -20.30
C ASN A 25 16.10 5.90 -20.91
N ALA A 26 16.31 5.66 -22.20
CA ALA A 26 17.29 6.43 -22.95
C ALA A 26 16.84 7.90 -23.01
N THR A 27 17.76 8.85 -23.04
CA THR A 27 17.43 10.28 -23.20
C THR A 27 18.24 10.87 -24.34
N LEU A 28 17.57 11.54 -25.27
CA LEU A 28 18.17 12.28 -26.38
C LEU A 28 17.73 13.74 -26.28
N ASN A 29 18.67 14.63 -25.99
CA ASN A 29 18.45 16.07 -25.94
C ASN A 29 19.20 16.74 -27.08
N SER A 30 18.56 17.67 -27.80
CA SER A 30 19.16 18.44 -28.90
C SER A 30 18.31 19.67 -29.18
N ASN A 31 18.81 20.67 -29.90
CA ASN A 31 17.95 21.74 -30.39
C ASN A 31 16.94 21.20 -31.42
N ASN A 32 17.44 20.33 -32.30
CA ASN A 32 16.64 19.71 -33.35
C ASN A 32 16.93 18.20 -33.37
N ILE A 33 15.88 17.40 -33.48
CA ILE A 33 15.97 15.95 -33.63
C ILE A 33 15.26 15.57 -34.94
N ASN A 34 15.98 14.93 -35.86
CA ASN A 34 15.45 14.46 -37.14
C ASN A 34 15.67 12.96 -37.25
N ILE A 35 14.57 12.19 -37.32
CA ILE A 35 14.60 10.73 -37.51
C ILE A 35 13.98 10.42 -38.87
N ASN A 36 14.78 9.84 -39.76
CA ASN A 36 14.33 9.47 -41.11
C ASN A 36 14.65 8.00 -41.34
N THR A 37 13.63 7.16 -41.37
CA THR A 37 13.75 5.72 -41.63
C THR A 37 12.87 5.33 -42.81
N LYS A 38 13.35 4.38 -43.62
CA LYS A 38 12.54 3.78 -44.69
C LYS A 38 11.58 2.71 -44.17
N GLU A 39 11.94 2.12 -43.04
CA GLU A 39 11.19 1.06 -42.37
C GLU A 39 10.68 1.58 -41.02
N ASP A 40 10.37 0.67 -40.11
CA ASP A 40 9.79 0.95 -38.81
C ASP A 40 10.75 1.66 -37.85
N THR A 41 10.25 2.69 -37.19
CA THR A 41 10.89 3.33 -36.03
C THR A 41 10.24 2.82 -34.73
N ASN A 42 11.07 2.33 -33.80
CA ASN A 42 10.63 1.87 -32.49
C ASN A 42 11.28 2.72 -31.38
N ILE A 43 10.48 3.45 -30.62
CA ILE A 43 10.91 4.28 -29.50
C ILE A 43 10.23 3.73 -28.24
N LYS A 44 10.95 2.87 -27.52
CA LYS A 44 10.43 2.15 -26.35
C LYS A 44 11.34 2.38 -25.15
N GLY A 45 10.80 2.98 -24.09
CA GLY A 45 11.59 3.40 -22.93
C GLY A 45 12.62 4.46 -23.30
N ALA A 46 12.17 5.58 -23.89
CA ALA A 46 13.06 6.66 -24.29
C ALA A 46 12.38 8.03 -24.23
N ASN A 47 13.17 9.06 -23.94
CA ASN A 47 12.75 10.45 -23.89
C ASN A 47 13.50 11.23 -24.96
N LEU A 48 12.79 11.74 -25.96
CA LEU A 48 13.32 12.59 -27.02
C LEU A 48 12.86 14.01 -26.75
N ASN A 49 13.80 14.86 -26.37
CA ASN A 49 13.54 16.25 -26.02
C ASN A 49 14.28 17.15 -27.00
N ALA A 50 13.57 17.72 -27.97
CA ALA A 50 14.13 18.74 -28.85
C ALA A 50 13.78 20.13 -28.32
N GLU A 51 14.70 21.10 -28.32
CA GLU A 51 14.36 22.46 -27.88
C GLU A 51 13.48 23.21 -28.89
N ASP A 52 13.67 22.96 -30.18
CA ASP A 52 12.95 23.62 -31.26
C ASP A 52 12.08 22.61 -32.02
N THR A 53 12.68 21.69 -32.78
CA THR A 53 11.92 20.78 -33.65
C THR A 53 12.26 19.31 -33.42
N LEU A 54 11.23 18.49 -33.27
CA LEU A 54 11.31 17.04 -33.40
C LEU A 54 10.58 16.61 -34.67
N ALA A 55 11.32 16.09 -35.65
CA ALA A 55 10.77 15.59 -36.91
C ALA A 55 11.01 14.08 -37.06
N ILE A 56 9.96 13.33 -37.39
CA ILE A 56 10.03 11.88 -37.62
C ILE A 56 9.36 11.54 -38.96
N ASN A 57 10.10 10.95 -39.88
CA ASN A 57 9.61 10.35 -41.12
C ASN A 57 9.93 8.86 -41.10
N THR A 58 8.89 8.01 -41.17
CA THR A 58 9.04 6.56 -41.00
C THR A 58 7.92 5.81 -41.72
N ASN A 59 8.10 4.51 -41.96
CA ASN A 59 7.02 3.66 -42.45
C ASN A 59 5.96 3.44 -41.36
N ASN A 60 6.34 2.71 -40.30
CA ASN A 60 5.55 2.61 -39.06
C ASN A 60 6.26 3.28 -37.90
N LEU A 61 5.51 3.83 -36.95
CA LEU A 61 6.02 4.45 -35.74
C LEU A 61 5.45 3.76 -34.50
N ASN A 62 6.31 3.17 -33.68
CA ASN A 62 5.93 2.51 -32.44
C ASN A 62 6.51 3.26 -31.23
N ILE A 63 5.66 3.88 -30.43
CA ILE A 63 6.06 4.63 -29.23
C ILE A 63 5.42 3.98 -28.00
N ALA A 64 6.24 3.50 -27.07
CA ALA A 64 5.74 2.82 -25.88
C ALA A 64 6.56 3.12 -24.63
N SER A 65 5.86 3.28 -23.51
CA SER A 65 6.50 3.27 -22.19
C SER A 65 6.83 1.84 -21.77
N VAL A 66 7.78 1.72 -20.84
CA VAL A 66 8.23 0.43 -20.29
C VAL A 66 7.76 0.30 -18.84
N GLN A 67 7.83 -0.91 -18.27
CA GLN A 67 7.31 -1.18 -16.93
C GLN A 67 8.32 -1.93 -16.09
N ASN A 68 8.76 -1.31 -15.00
CA ASN A 68 9.47 -1.99 -13.93
C ASN A 68 8.53 -2.99 -13.27
N THR A 69 9.07 -4.12 -12.84
CA THR A 69 8.29 -5.13 -12.12
C THR A 69 9.04 -5.61 -10.90
N THR A 70 8.36 -5.73 -9.77
CA THR A 70 8.91 -6.34 -8.56
C THR A 70 7.94 -7.40 -8.05
N LYS A 71 8.45 -8.58 -7.70
CA LYS A 71 7.67 -9.64 -7.08
C LYS A 71 8.39 -10.10 -5.82
N THR A 72 7.75 -9.91 -4.67
CA THR A 72 8.29 -10.35 -3.38
C THR A 72 7.40 -11.42 -2.77
N LYS A 73 8.05 -12.36 -2.09
CA LYS A 73 7.39 -13.36 -1.24
C LYS A 73 8.21 -13.48 0.02
N SER A 74 7.55 -13.42 1.17
CA SER A 74 8.19 -13.63 2.46
C SER A 74 7.34 -14.54 3.33
N ASN A 75 8.01 -15.42 4.06
CA ASN A 75 7.40 -16.35 5.00
C ASN A 75 8.23 -16.33 6.27
N SER A 76 7.61 -16.15 7.42
CA SER A 76 8.28 -16.26 8.71
C SER A 76 7.52 -17.17 9.66
N LYS A 77 8.27 -17.81 10.55
CA LYS A 77 7.76 -18.49 11.73
C LYS A 77 8.67 -18.15 12.89
N GLY A 78 8.07 -17.90 14.04
CA GLY A 78 8.79 -17.48 15.23
C GLY A 78 8.24 -18.13 16.48
N SER A 79 9.10 -18.28 17.46
CA SER A 79 8.72 -18.61 18.83
C SER A 79 9.44 -17.65 19.78
N SER A 80 8.76 -17.21 20.83
CA SER A 80 9.33 -16.31 21.83
C SER A 80 9.02 -16.78 23.24
N VAL A 81 9.88 -16.39 24.19
CA VAL A 81 9.75 -16.66 25.61
C VAL A 81 10.14 -15.42 26.40
N GLY A 82 9.22 -14.94 27.24
CA GLY A 82 9.41 -13.76 28.08
C GLY A 82 9.64 -14.13 29.55
N PHE A 83 10.57 -13.45 30.21
CA PHE A 83 10.84 -13.55 31.64
C PHE A 83 10.62 -12.18 32.29
N GLY A 84 9.82 -12.14 33.36
CA GLY A 84 9.62 -10.98 34.22
C GLY A 84 10.18 -11.19 35.62
N ALA A 85 9.91 -10.26 36.52
CA ALA A 85 10.40 -10.27 37.91
C ALA A 85 10.07 -11.57 38.66
N ASP A 86 8.93 -12.20 38.36
CA ASP A 86 8.47 -13.43 39.01
C ASP A 86 8.85 -14.71 38.26
N GLY A 87 9.58 -14.63 37.15
CA GLY A 87 10.04 -15.77 36.35
C GLY A 87 9.45 -15.78 34.93
N LEU A 88 9.18 -16.96 34.38
CA LEU A 88 8.60 -17.12 33.04
C LEU A 88 7.22 -16.43 32.98
N SER A 89 7.11 -15.41 32.14
CA SER A 89 5.95 -14.51 32.05
C SER A 89 5.18 -14.64 30.73
N SER A 90 5.78 -15.20 29.69
CA SER A 90 5.08 -15.46 28.42
C SER A 90 5.75 -16.50 27.53
N VAL A 91 4.95 -17.14 26.67
CA VAL A 91 5.38 -17.98 25.55
C VAL A 91 4.56 -17.62 24.32
N GLY A 92 5.24 -17.29 23.21
CA GLY A 92 4.62 -16.85 21.97
C GLY A 92 4.99 -17.73 20.79
N VAL A 93 4.05 -17.90 19.86
CA VAL A 93 4.32 -18.45 18.52
C VAL A 93 3.72 -17.54 17.46
N ASN A 94 4.46 -17.29 16.39
CA ASN A 94 3.99 -16.51 15.25
C ASN A 94 4.25 -17.23 13.93
N SER A 95 3.39 -16.97 12.95
CA SER A 95 3.57 -17.36 11.56
C SER A 95 3.06 -16.27 10.66
N SER A 96 3.86 -15.83 9.69
CA SER A 96 3.47 -14.84 8.71
C SER A 96 3.80 -15.27 7.28
N ASN A 97 2.99 -14.84 6.33
CA ASN A 97 3.23 -14.97 4.90
C ASN A 97 2.81 -13.68 4.20
N SER A 98 3.72 -13.04 3.49
CA SER A 98 3.42 -11.88 2.65
C SER A 98 3.83 -12.14 1.20
N ARG A 99 3.06 -11.56 0.28
CA ARG A 99 3.38 -11.51 -1.15
C ARG A 99 3.07 -10.12 -1.66
N SER A 100 3.96 -9.56 -2.46
CA SER A 100 3.69 -8.31 -3.16
C SER A 100 4.10 -8.43 -4.62
N ASN A 101 3.33 -7.83 -5.50
CA ASN A 101 3.65 -7.69 -6.92
C ASN A 101 3.38 -6.25 -7.33
N SER A 102 4.37 -5.61 -7.93
CA SER A 102 4.24 -4.27 -8.49
C SER A 102 4.57 -4.24 -9.98
N LYS A 103 3.91 -3.34 -10.69
CA LYS A 103 4.28 -2.86 -12.01
C LYS A 103 4.25 -1.34 -11.98
N GLU A 104 5.35 -0.72 -12.38
CA GLU A 104 5.51 0.72 -12.39
C GLU A 104 6.01 1.17 -13.75
N ILE A 105 5.30 2.10 -14.38
CA ILE A 105 5.54 2.60 -15.72
C ILE A 105 6.63 3.66 -15.66
N LEU A 106 7.62 3.50 -16.53
CA LEU A 106 8.57 4.55 -16.86
C LEU A 106 8.16 5.17 -18.19
N LEU A 107 7.64 6.40 -18.13
CA LEU A 107 6.98 7.09 -19.24
C LEU A 107 7.98 7.45 -20.35
N THR A 108 7.67 7.03 -21.58
CA THR A 108 8.34 7.48 -22.82
C THR A 108 7.73 8.79 -23.29
N THR A 109 8.55 9.79 -23.56
CA THR A 109 8.11 11.12 -24.01
C THR A 109 8.81 11.54 -25.30
N LEU A 110 8.05 12.13 -26.22
CA LEU A 110 8.57 12.82 -27.40
C LEU A 110 8.06 14.26 -27.36
N ILE A 111 8.94 15.20 -27.04
CA ILE A 111 8.55 16.60 -26.81
C ILE A 111 9.49 17.58 -27.52
N ALA A 112 8.91 18.66 -28.03
CA ALA A 112 9.62 19.79 -28.64
C ALA A 112 8.75 21.05 -28.68
N LYS A 113 9.28 22.22 -29.08
CA LYS A 113 8.40 23.38 -29.39
C LYS A 113 7.51 23.11 -30.61
N GLU A 114 8.01 22.36 -31.57
CA GLU A 114 7.26 21.89 -32.74
C GLU A 114 7.54 20.40 -32.98
N VAL A 115 6.47 19.61 -33.11
CA VAL A 115 6.60 18.16 -33.35
C VAL A 115 5.93 17.83 -34.68
N ASN A 116 6.71 17.30 -35.62
CA ASN A 116 6.27 16.93 -36.96
C ASN A 116 6.49 15.44 -37.18
N ILE A 117 5.42 14.65 -37.27
CA ILE A 117 5.48 13.21 -37.45
C ILE A 117 4.72 12.83 -38.72
N ASN A 118 5.40 12.13 -39.62
CA ASN A 118 4.83 11.50 -40.80
C ASN A 118 5.17 10.00 -40.77
N ALA A 119 4.19 9.19 -40.36
CA ALA A 119 4.23 7.74 -40.51
C ALA A 119 3.43 7.37 -41.77
N GLU A 120 4.01 6.62 -42.69
CA GLU A 120 3.32 6.27 -43.94
C GLU A 120 2.14 5.32 -43.71
N GLN A 121 2.27 4.40 -42.75
CA GLN A 121 1.27 3.39 -42.44
C GLN A 121 0.68 3.58 -41.05
N GLU A 122 1.32 3.07 -39.99
CA GLU A 122 0.72 3.05 -38.66
C GLU A 122 1.54 3.81 -37.63
N THR A 123 0.84 4.56 -36.78
CA THR A 123 1.36 5.06 -35.51
C THR A 123 0.73 4.28 -34.36
N LYS A 124 1.57 3.57 -33.59
CA LYS A 124 1.18 2.89 -32.36
C LYS A 124 1.67 3.68 -31.15
N LEU A 125 0.74 4.09 -30.29
CA LEU A 125 1.03 4.79 -29.04
C LEU A 125 0.57 3.98 -27.83
N LYS A 126 1.52 3.59 -26.96
CA LYS A 126 1.24 2.75 -25.79
C LYS A 126 1.68 3.39 -24.48
N GLY A 127 0.73 4.00 -23.78
CA GLY A 127 0.94 4.65 -22.49
C GLY A 127 2.10 5.64 -22.49
N ALA A 128 2.31 6.34 -23.61
CA ALA A 128 3.39 7.28 -23.87
C ALA A 128 2.83 8.63 -24.30
N THR A 129 3.66 9.67 -24.22
CA THR A 129 3.26 11.05 -24.50
C THR A 129 4.04 11.61 -25.69
N VAL A 130 3.33 12.18 -26.67
CA VAL A 130 3.92 12.93 -27.77
C VAL A 130 3.25 14.30 -27.81
N ALA A 131 4.01 15.37 -27.63
CA ALA A 131 3.42 16.70 -27.54
C ALA A 131 4.39 17.80 -27.97
N ALA A 132 3.85 18.85 -28.56
CA ALA A 132 4.58 20.09 -28.69
C ALA A 132 4.33 20.94 -27.44
N VAL A 133 5.39 21.45 -26.82
CA VAL A 133 5.32 22.13 -25.52
C VAL A 133 6.04 23.48 -25.53
N ASP A 134 5.56 24.41 -24.71
CA ASP A 134 6.23 25.69 -24.46
C ASP A 134 7.37 25.56 -23.43
N SER A 135 7.96 26.69 -23.03
CA SER A 135 9.04 26.73 -22.02
C SER A 135 8.62 26.27 -20.64
N ASP A 136 7.31 26.30 -20.33
CA ASP A 136 6.76 25.86 -19.06
C ASP A 136 6.37 24.36 -19.11
N GLY A 137 6.59 23.70 -20.25
CA GLY A 137 6.25 22.30 -20.48
C GLY A 137 4.76 22.07 -20.76
N LYS A 138 4.00 23.13 -21.03
CA LYS A 138 2.56 23.05 -21.36
C LYS A 138 2.35 22.86 -22.84
N ASP A 139 1.25 22.22 -23.19
CA ASP A 139 0.86 21.98 -24.58
C ASP A 139 0.70 23.30 -25.33
N ASN A 140 1.46 23.48 -26.41
CA ASN A 140 1.46 24.69 -27.20
C ASN A 140 0.68 24.57 -28.52
N GLY A 141 0.08 23.40 -28.78
CA GLY A 141 -0.74 23.17 -29.97
C GLY A 141 0.01 22.91 -31.27
N ASN A 142 1.35 22.85 -31.27
CA ASN A 142 2.17 22.70 -32.47
C ASN A 142 2.54 21.24 -32.79
N LEU A 143 1.68 20.26 -32.44
CA LEU A 143 1.84 18.88 -32.88
C LEU A 143 1.20 18.69 -34.26
N ASN A 144 1.98 18.27 -35.24
CA ASN A 144 1.51 17.80 -36.54
C ASN A 144 1.79 16.30 -36.66
N LEU A 145 0.75 15.47 -36.65
CA LEU A 145 0.84 14.03 -36.87
C LEU A 145 0.07 13.65 -38.14
N LYS A 146 0.75 12.97 -39.06
CA LYS A 146 0.14 12.33 -40.24
C LYS A 146 0.44 10.84 -40.22
N THR A 147 -0.62 10.03 -40.36
CA THR A 147 -0.55 8.56 -40.37
C THR A 147 -1.72 7.96 -41.16
N ASP A 148 -1.59 6.76 -41.72
CA ASP A 148 -2.75 6.07 -42.29
C ASP A 148 -3.67 5.57 -41.18
N THR A 149 -3.13 4.80 -40.23
CA THR A 149 -3.85 4.33 -39.03
C THR A 149 -3.19 4.77 -37.73
N LEU A 150 -4.01 4.98 -36.70
CA LEU A 150 -3.57 5.32 -35.34
C LEU A 150 -4.14 4.30 -34.34
N THR A 151 -3.24 3.60 -33.64
CA THR A 151 -3.61 2.62 -32.61
C THR A 151 -3.10 3.08 -31.26
N VAL A 152 -4.01 3.29 -30.31
CA VAL A 152 -3.68 3.78 -28.97
C VAL A 152 -4.02 2.75 -27.90
N SER A 153 -3.15 2.61 -26.90
CA SER A 153 -3.41 1.73 -25.76
C SER A 153 -2.83 2.30 -24.47
N SER A 154 -3.50 2.08 -23.35
CA SER A 154 -3.00 2.48 -22.04
C SER A 154 -2.09 1.41 -21.43
N LEU A 155 -1.23 1.82 -20.51
CA LEU A 155 -0.47 0.95 -19.64
C LEU A 155 -1.01 1.04 -18.20
N ASN A 156 -0.79 0.01 -17.39
CA ASN A 156 -1.28 -0.01 -16.02
C ASN A 156 -0.12 -0.10 -15.03
N ASN A 157 -0.02 0.88 -14.15
CA ASN A 157 0.62 0.71 -12.86
C ASN A 157 -0.27 -0.17 -12.00
N THR A 158 0.32 -1.16 -11.36
CA THR A 158 -0.42 -2.06 -10.46
C THR A 158 0.40 -2.31 -9.23
N TYR A 159 -0.22 -2.28 -8.07
CA TYR A 159 0.38 -2.78 -6.85
C TYR A 159 -0.61 -3.73 -6.17
N ASN A 160 -0.18 -4.95 -5.89
CA ASN A 160 -0.97 -5.93 -5.19
C ASN A 160 -0.13 -6.55 -4.09
N SER A 161 -0.50 -6.30 -2.84
CA SER A 161 0.10 -6.96 -1.69
C SER A 161 -0.94 -7.71 -0.89
N ASN A 162 -0.56 -8.88 -0.39
CA ASN A 162 -1.34 -9.68 0.53
C ASN A 162 -0.42 -10.21 1.63
N SER A 163 -0.67 -9.81 2.88
CA SER A 163 -0.01 -10.35 4.07
C SER A 163 -1.03 -11.06 4.94
N LYS A 164 -0.62 -12.19 5.50
CA LYS A 164 -1.38 -12.96 6.49
C LYS A 164 -0.47 -13.27 7.65
N SER A 165 -0.89 -12.95 8.86
CA SER A 165 -0.18 -13.31 10.09
C SER A 165 -1.13 -13.97 11.08
N LEU A 166 -0.56 -14.84 11.89
CA LEU A 166 -1.19 -15.45 13.04
C LEU A 166 -0.14 -15.48 14.15
N GLU A 167 -0.51 -14.95 15.30
CA GLU A 167 0.29 -14.94 16.50
C GLU A 167 -0.58 -15.40 17.68
N VAL A 168 -0.05 -16.29 18.49
CA VAL A 168 -0.67 -16.78 19.71
C VAL A 168 0.34 -16.62 20.82
N ASN A 169 -0.02 -15.88 21.87
CA ASN A 169 0.80 -15.75 23.06
C ASN A 169 0.03 -16.24 24.28
N LEU A 170 0.73 -16.97 25.14
CA LEU A 170 0.30 -17.33 26.47
C LEU A 170 1.06 -16.43 27.43
N GLY A 171 0.37 -15.65 28.24
CA GLY A 171 0.95 -14.77 29.25
C GLY A 171 0.54 -15.20 30.66
N GLY A 172 1.36 -14.81 31.63
CA GLY A 172 1.16 -15.09 33.05
C GLY A 172 2.34 -15.80 33.69
N SER A 173 2.35 -15.86 35.02
CA SER A 173 3.40 -16.55 35.78
C SER A 173 3.30 -18.06 35.59
N VAL A 174 4.03 -18.61 34.62
CA VAL A 174 4.03 -20.06 34.30
C VAL A 174 4.61 -20.92 35.43
N LYS A 175 5.22 -20.31 36.46
CA LYS A 175 5.73 -21.02 37.65
C LYS A 175 4.65 -21.80 38.41
N ASP A 176 3.39 -21.37 38.38
CA ASP A 176 2.30 -21.98 39.15
C ASP A 176 1.31 -22.82 38.29
N ASN A 177 1.67 -23.16 37.05
CA ASN A 177 0.76 -23.75 36.03
C ASN A 177 -0.50 -22.91 35.73
N ASN A 178 -0.55 -21.66 36.17
CA ASN A 178 -1.59 -20.71 35.83
C ASN A 178 -1.12 -19.86 34.64
N ALA A 179 -1.78 -20.02 33.51
CA ALA A 179 -1.72 -19.02 32.44
C ALA A 179 -2.75 -17.95 32.80
N ASP A 180 -2.37 -16.69 32.94
CA ASP A 180 -3.32 -15.65 33.33
C ASP A 180 -4.13 -15.19 32.12
N ASN A 181 -3.49 -15.16 30.95
CA ASN A 181 -4.09 -14.72 29.71
C ASN A 181 -3.61 -15.49 28.49
N ILE A 182 -4.52 -15.65 27.52
CA ILE A 182 -4.24 -16.17 26.18
C ILE A 182 -4.57 -15.06 25.19
N SER A 183 -3.60 -14.61 24.40
CA SER A 183 -3.84 -13.67 23.32
C SER A 183 -3.70 -14.32 21.95
N LEU A 184 -4.57 -13.88 21.04
CA LEU A 184 -4.62 -14.28 19.64
C LEU A 184 -4.61 -13.00 18.81
N ASP A 185 -3.64 -12.88 17.91
CA ASP A 185 -3.57 -11.83 16.90
C ASP A 185 -3.53 -12.47 15.51
N TYR A 186 -4.64 -12.32 14.79
CA TYR A 186 -4.75 -12.74 13.41
C TYR A 186 -4.90 -11.51 12.52
N SER A 187 -4.14 -11.43 11.44
CA SER A 187 -4.31 -10.42 10.39
C SER A 187 -4.32 -11.08 9.01
N ASN A 188 -5.15 -10.53 8.13
CA ASN A 188 -5.07 -10.72 6.69
C ASN A 188 -5.31 -9.37 5.99
N ASP A 189 -4.22 -8.77 5.53
CA ASP A 189 -4.21 -7.47 4.87
C ASP A 189 -4.02 -7.65 3.37
N LYS A 190 -4.85 -6.93 2.60
CA LYS A 190 -4.81 -6.89 1.14
C LYS A 190 -4.81 -5.44 0.69
N THR A 191 -3.87 -5.08 -0.15
CA THR A 191 -3.85 -3.80 -0.86
C THR A 191 -3.81 -4.09 -2.35
N ASN A 192 -4.75 -3.52 -3.09
CA ASN A 192 -4.77 -3.56 -4.54
C ASN A 192 -4.95 -2.15 -5.06
N SER A 193 -4.00 -1.67 -5.85
CA SER A 193 -4.12 -0.41 -6.57
C SER A 193 -3.84 -0.60 -8.05
N LYS A 194 -4.53 0.20 -8.87
CA LYS A 194 -4.34 0.25 -10.30
C LYS A 194 -4.51 1.68 -10.79
N ILE A 195 -3.50 2.17 -11.48
CA ILE A 195 -3.47 3.47 -12.13
C ILE A 195 -3.18 3.23 -13.60
N LYS A 196 -3.93 3.87 -14.49
CA LYS A 196 -3.68 3.82 -15.94
C LYS A 196 -2.86 5.01 -16.37
N THR A 197 -1.80 4.78 -17.13
CA THR A 197 -1.15 5.82 -17.94
C THR A 197 -1.72 5.74 -19.34
N LEU A 198 -2.32 6.85 -19.80
CA LEU A 198 -2.98 6.96 -21.09
C LEU A 198 -1.95 7.18 -22.20
N ALA A 199 -2.30 6.73 -23.41
CA ALA A 199 -1.60 7.14 -24.62
C ALA A 199 -2.04 8.56 -24.94
N THR A 200 -1.09 9.50 -24.95
CA THR A 200 -1.38 10.94 -24.95
C THR A 200 -0.73 11.64 -26.13
N LEU A 201 -1.53 12.34 -26.93
CA LEU A 201 -1.06 13.24 -27.97
C LEU A 201 -1.41 14.68 -27.60
N GLY A 202 -0.46 15.60 -27.63
CA GLY A 202 -0.70 17.03 -27.46
C GLY A 202 -1.65 17.59 -28.52
N SER A 203 -2.05 18.84 -28.35
CA SER A 203 -2.94 19.59 -29.22
C SER A 203 -2.25 19.93 -30.54
N GLY A 204 -3.06 20.14 -31.58
CA GLY A 204 -2.56 20.39 -32.93
C GLY A 204 -3.26 19.53 -33.98
N ASN A 205 -2.67 19.48 -35.17
CA ASN A 205 -3.21 18.83 -36.36
C ASN A 205 -2.87 17.33 -36.39
N ILE A 206 -3.89 16.50 -36.22
CA ILE A 206 -3.78 15.04 -36.29
C ILE A 206 -4.56 14.53 -37.51
N GLN A 207 -3.85 14.08 -38.53
CA GLN A 207 -4.41 13.54 -39.77
C GLN A 207 -4.27 12.02 -39.79
N VAL A 208 -5.40 11.33 -39.66
CA VAL A 208 -5.51 9.87 -39.75
C VAL A 208 -6.31 9.54 -41.01
N SER A 209 -5.67 9.02 -42.05
CA SER A 209 -6.32 8.78 -43.35
C SER A 209 -7.37 7.66 -43.30
N ASN A 210 -7.17 6.66 -42.46
CA ASN A 210 -8.03 5.49 -42.31
C ASN A 210 -8.56 5.36 -40.88
N ALA A 211 -9.30 6.38 -40.45
CA ALA A 211 -9.86 6.45 -39.10
C ALA A 211 -10.77 5.25 -38.76
N GLU A 212 -11.47 4.68 -39.74
CA GLU A 212 -12.35 3.52 -39.55
C GLU A 212 -11.60 2.23 -39.17
N LYS A 213 -10.31 2.14 -39.53
CA LYS A 213 -9.42 1.03 -39.15
C LYS A 213 -8.55 1.35 -37.94
N SER A 214 -8.70 2.53 -37.37
CA SER A 214 -7.90 3.01 -36.24
C SER A 214 -8.59 2.69 -34.90
N ASP A 215 -7.80 2.53 -33.84
CA ASP A 215 -8.33 2.43 -32.48
C ASP A 215 -7.85 3.63 -31.67
N THR A 216 -8.73 4.62 -31.53
CA THR A 216 -8.46 5.88 -30.81
C THR A 216 -9.34 6.05 -29.57
N LYS A 217 -10.09 5.02 -29.15
CA LYS A 217 -11.11 5.12 -28.07
C LYS A 217 -10.56 5.58 -26.73
N MET A 218 -9.28 5.33 -26.47
CA MET A 218 -8.59 5.72 -25.23
C MET A 218 -7.50 6.77 -25.47
N LEU A 219 -7.55 7.49 -26.59
CA LEU A 219 -6.60 8.55 -26.88
C LEU A 219 -6.87 9.71 -25.92
N ASN A 220 -5.84 10.10 -25.17
CA ASN A 220 -5.86 11.30 -24.36
C ASN A 220 -5.28 12.48 -25.15
N ARG A 221 -5.88 13.66 -25.00
CA ARG A 221 -5.42 14.91 -25.63
C ARG A 221 -4.98 15.97 -24.62
N ASP A 222 -5.04 15.67 -23.33
CA ASP A 222 -4.59 16.54 -22.25
C ASP A 222 -3.27 16.02 -21.67
N ILE A 223 -2.17 16.72 -21.96
CA ILE A 223 -0.84 16.27 -21.54
C ILE A 223 -0.60 16.41 -20.04
N GLU A 224 -1.35 17.29 -19.36
CA GLU A 224 -1.25 17.50 -17.91
C GLU A 224 -1.96 16.36 -17.16
N ASN A 225 -3.03 15.81 -17.73
CA ASN A 225 -3.83 14.74 -17.15
C ASN A 225 -3.67 13.40 -17.90
N SER A 226 -2.45 12.86 -17.92
CA SER A 226 -2.11 11.61 -18.62
C SER A 226 -2.32 10.33 -17.79
N THR A 227 -2.78 10.44 -16.54
CA THR A 227 -3.00 9.30 -15.63
C THR A 227 -4.41 9.28 -15.05
N VAL A 228 -4.97 8.07 -14.91
CA VAL A 228 -6.29 7.84 -14.33
C VAL A 228 -6.21 6.79 -13.23
N ASP A 229 -6.58 7.18 -12.01
CA ASP A 229 -6.75 6.25 -10.91
C ASP A 229 -7.98 5.38 -11.13
N ILE A 230 -7.80 4.06 -11.17
CA ILE A 230 -8.90 3.12 -11.42
C ILE A 230 -9.47 2.60 -10.11
N TYR A 231 -8.59 2.16 -9.21
CA TYR A 231 -8.96 1.77 -7.86
C TYR A 231 -7.74 1.82 -6.94
N ASN A 232 -8.01 2.05 -5.66
CA ASN A 232 -7.07 1.87 -4.57
C ASN A 232 -7.84 1.29 -3.39
N ILE A 233 -7.74 -0.02 -3.20
CA ILE A 233 -8.55 -0.78 -2.25
C ILE A 233 -7.63 -1.41 -1.22
N ASN A 234 -7.81 -0.99 0.02
CA ASN A 234 -7.20 -1.59 1.20
C ASN A 234 -8.26 -2.39 1.95
N SER A 235 -7.95 -3.62 2.31
CA SER A 235 -8.82 -4.49 3.10
C SER A 235 -8.01 -5.11 4.22
N HIS A 236 -8.43 -4.83 5.45
CA HIS A 236 -7.94 -5.46 6.65
C HIS A 236 -8.99 -6.45 7.15
N LYS A 237 -8.58 -7.67 7.46
CA LYS A 237 -9.38 -8.64 8.20
C LYS A 237 -8.55 -9.14 9.37
N GLY A 238 -8.81 -8.61 10.54
CA GLY A 238 -8.10 -8.99 11.75
C GLY A 238 -9.03 -9.49 12.85
N LEU A 239 -8.46 -10.29 13.74
CA LEU A 239 -9.06 -10.63 15.03
C LEU A 239 -7.95 -10.48 16.06
N LYS A 240 -8.15 -9.58 17.01
CA LYS A 240 -7.30 -9.46 18.20
C LYS A 240 -8.17 -9.73 19.41
N GLY A 241 -7.76 -10.68 20.23
CA GLY A 241 -8.49 -11.06 21.41
C GLY A 241 -7.55 -11.51 22.51
N GLU A 242 -7.94 -11.21 23.74
CA GLU A 242 -7.29 -11.69 24.94
C GLU A 242 -8.35 -12.36 25.82
N LEU A 243 -8.06 -13.55 26.29
CA LEU A 243 -8.93 -14.35 27.14
C LEU A 243 -8.25 -14.57 28.49
N ASP A 244 -8.87 -14.10 29.56
CA ASP A 244 -8.51 -14.51 30.92
C ASP A 244 -8.81 -16.00 31.06
N THR A 245 -7.79 -16.80 31.30
CA THR A 245 -7.96 -18.26 31.28
C THR A 245 -8.81 -18.75 32.45
N ARG A 246 -8.97 -17.95 33.51
CA ARG A 246 -9.85 -18.27 34.64
C ARG A 246 -11.31 -18.35 34.21
N LEU A 247 -11.68 -17.68 33.12
CA LEU A 247 -13.01 -17.82 32.51
C LEU A 247 -13.19 -19.19 31.84
N VAL A 248 -12.12 -19.75 31.30
CA VAL A 248 -12.13 -21.00 30.53
C VAL A 248 -12.11 -22.23 31.45
N THR A 249 -11.30 -22.21 32.52
CA THR A 249 -11.13 -23.36 33.43
C THR A 249 -12.19 -23.43 34.53
N SER A 250 -12.53 -24.64 34.99
CA SER A 250 -13.49 -24.84 36.09
C SER A 250 -12.98 -24.25 37.40
N ASP A 251 -11.69 -24.41 37.69
CA ASP A 251 -11.07 -23.91 38.91
C ASP A 251 -10.91 -22.39 38.90
N GLY A 252 -10.57 -21.80 37.75
CA GLY A 252 -10.58 -20.34 37.59
C GLY A 252 -11.97 -19.74 37.80
N ARG A 253 -13.05 -20.40 37.32
CA ARG A 253 -14.42 -19.94 37.61
C ARG A 253 -14.79 -20.03 39.09
N LYS A 254 -14.22 -20.99 39.84
CA LYS A 254 -14.39 -21.05 41.31
C LYS A 254 -13.65 -19.92 42.00
N GLU A 255 -12.46 -19.56 41.52
CA GLU A 255 -11.68 -18.43 42.03
C GLU A 255 -12.43 -17.11 41.79
N ILE A 256 -12.91 -16.86 40.57
CA ILE A 256 -13.76 -15.71 40.23
C ILE A 256 -15.00 -15.66 41.15
N ALA A 257 -15.65 -16.79 41.41
CA ALA A 257 -16.81 -16.85 42.30
C ALA A 257 -16.46 -16.57 43.77
N LYS A 258 -15.24 -16.89 44.21
CA LYS A 258 -14.74 -16.58 45.55
C LYS A 258 -14.45 -15.08 45.66
N ASP A 259 -13.74 -14.51 44.68
CA ASP A 259 -13.40 -13.09 44.63
C ASP A 259 -14.66 -12.21 44.61
N ALA A 260 -15.67 -12.60 43.83
CA ALA A 260 -16.96 -11.89 43.81
C ALA A 260 -17.67 -11.90 45.19
N LYS A 261 -17.58 -13.01 45.95
CA LYS A 261 -18.13 -13.09 47.30
C LYS A 261 -17.35 -12.23 48.29
N GLU A 262 -16.03 -12.22 48.18
CA GLU A 262 -15.16 -11.43 49.06
C GLU A 262 -15.32 -9.92 48.79
N PHE A 263 -15.43 -9.53 47.52
CA PHE A 263 -15.79 -8.17 47.13
C PHE A 263 -17.15 -7.74 47.70
N GLY A 264 -18.16 -8.60 47.62
CA GLY A 264 -19.47 -8.34 48.21
C GLY A 264 -19.40 -8.11 49.73
N LYS A 265 -18.59 -8.90 50.44
CA LYS A 265 -18.34 -8.71 51.88
C LYS A 265 -17.62 -7.40 52.17
N ASN A 266 -16.61 -7.04 51.38
CA ASN A 266 -15.85 -5.81 51.57
C ASN A 266 -16.71 -4.57 51.31
N ILE A 267 -17.58 -4.59 50.28
CA ILE A 267 -18.60 -3.53 50.09
C ILE A 267 -19.51 -3.43 51.30
N GLN A 268 -19.96 -4.56 51.85
CA GLN A 268 -20.81 -4.58 53.04
C GLN A 268 -20.07 -3.99 54.26
N THR A 269 -18.79 -4.27 54.43
CA THR A 269 -17.96 -3.68 55.50
C THR A 269 -17.76 -2.18 55.31
N VAL A 270 -17.53 -1.71 54.08
CA VAL A 270 -17.45 -0.27 53.78
C VAL A 270 -18.79 0.41 54.06
N ALA A 271 -19.91 -0.21 53.67
CA ALA A 271 -21.25 0.30 53.95
C ALA A 271 -21.56 0.36 55.46
N GLN A 272 -21.06 -0.61 56.24
CA GLN A 272 -21.18 -0.61 57.70
C GLN A 272 -20.22 0.37 58.39
N GLY A 273 -19.13 0.77 57.73
CA GLY A 273 -18.18 1.77 58.21
C GLY A 273 -18.54 3.21 57.83
N LEU A 274 -19.57 3.41 56.99
CA LEU A 274 -20.14 4.73 56.73
C LEU A 274 -20.85 5.22 58.00
N PRO A 275 -20.62 6.47 58.42
CA PRO A 275 -21.25 6.97 59.62
C PRO A 275 -22.76 7.09 59.45
N GLU A 276 -23.52 6.52 60.39
CA GLU A 276 -24.96 6.72 60.47
C GLU A 276 -25.29 8.22 60.54
N ALA A 277 -26.33 8.68 59.85
CA ALA A 277 -26.77 10.09 59.81
C ALA A 277 -27.10 10.69 61.20
N ASN A 278 -27.12 9.83 62.23
CA ASN A 278 -27.54 10.11 63.59
C ASN A 278 -26.35 10.04 64.59
N ASN A 279 -25.11 10.14 64.12
CA ASN A 279 -23.93 10.11 64.98
C ASN A 279 -23.77 11.43 65.75
N ASP A 280 -23.64 11.35 67.08
CA ASP A 280 -23.52 12.49 68.01
C ASP A 280 -22.24 13.33 67.80
N ASN A 281 -21.30 12.86 66.97
CA ASN A 281 -20.11 13.61 66.58
C ASN A 281 -20.39 14.46 65.33
N VAL A 282 -20.46 15.79 65.51
CA VAL A 282 -20.84 16.81 64.52
C VAL A 282 -20.01 16.79 63.22
N VAL A 283 -18.74 16.37 63.28
CA VAL A 283 -17.86 16.26 62.10
C VAL A 283 -18.18 15.02 61.26
N ILE A 284 -18.68 13.96 61.90
CA ILE A 284 -18.95 12.66 61.30
C ILE A 284 -20.36 12.63 60.68
N SER A 285 -21.34 13.29 61.30
CA SER A 285 -22.72 13.39 60.78
C SER A 285 -22.86 14.31 59.57
N SER A 286 -21.94 15.26 59.37
CA SER A 286 -21.92 16.14 58.20
C SER A 286 -21.37 15.46 56.94
N ILE A 287 -20.54 14.43 57.09
CA ILE A 287 -20.10 13.56 55.98
C ILE A 287 -21.21 12.58 55.58
N GLY A 288 -21.93 12.00 56.56
CA GLY A 288 -23.05 11.09 56.30
C GLY A 288 -24.23 11.73 55.55
N LYS A 289 -24.58 13.00 55.85
CA LYS A 289 -25.67 13.73 55.17
C LYS A 289 -25.35 14.21 53.75
N GLY A 290 -24.08 14.19 53.33
CA GLY A 290 -23.68 14.57 51.97
C GLY A 290 -23.70 13.41 50.97
N LEU A 291 -23.97 12.19 51.44
CA LEU A 291 -23.94 10.94 50.66
C LEU A 291 -25.32 10.28 50.50
N ASP A 292 -26.38 10.84 51.12
CA ASP A 292 -27.79 10.49 50.87
C ASP A 292 -28.34 11.20 49.62
#